data_AF-A0A519T1H9-F1
#
_entry.id   AF-A0A519T1H9-F1
#
_cell.length_a   1.000
_cell.length_b   1.000
_cell.length_c   1.000
_cell.angle_alpha   90.00
_cell.angle_beta   90.00
_cell.angle_gamma   90.00
#
_symmetry.space_group_name_H-M   'P 1'
#
loop_
_entity.id
_entity.type
_entity.pdbx_description
1 polymer ?
#
loop_
_entity_poly.entity_id
_entity_poly.type
_entity_poly.pdbx_seq_one_letter_code
_entity_poly.pdbx_strand_id
1 'polypeptide(L)' 'FTVRYLLDFYQQSTDKPHFFTKYFEQLAGTDSLRAQIIAGRSEAQIQASWQPGLTRFKQRRQRYLLYPER' A
#
# COMPACT_ATOMS: atom_id res chain seq x y z
N PHE A 1 0.31 4.91 9.33
CA PHE A 1 0.04 5.05 7.88
C PHE A 1 -1.35 4.47 7.61
N THR A 2 -2.15 5.09 6.74
CA THR A 2 -3.53 4.64 6.45
C THR A 2 -3.80 4.63 4.94
N VAL A 3 -4.53 3.62 4.48
CA VAL A 3 -5.04 3.45 3.10
C VAL A 3 -6.52 3.79 3.01
N ARG A 4 -7.18 4.03 4.15
CA ARG A 4 -8.61 4.29 4.27
C ARG A 4 -9.13 5.27 3.23
N TYR A 5 -8.49 6.43 3.09
CA TYR A 5 -8.94 7.44 2.14
C TYR A 5 -8.97 6.92 0.70
N LEU A 6 -7.94 6.18 0.27
CA LEU A 6 -7.88 5.61 -1.07
C LEU A 6 -9.02 4.61 -1.30
N LEU A 7 -9.34 3.80 -0.28
CA LEU A 7 -10.47 2.87 -0.33
C LEU A 7 -11.80 3.60 -0.39
N ASP A 8 -12.01 4.60 0.48
CA ASP A 8 -13.24 5.38 0.57
C ASP A 8 -13.52 6.12 -0.75
N PHE A 9 -12.50 6.78 -1.33
CA PHE A 9 -12.63 7.46 -2.61
C PHE A 9 -12.87 6.48 -3.77
N TYR A 10 -12.20 5.32 -3.78
CA TYR A 10 -12.45 4.31 -4.80
C TYR A 10 -13.88 3.76 -4.71
N GLN A 11 -14.40 3.52 -3.50
CA GLN A 11 -15.76 3.06 -3.28
C GLN A 11 -16.79 4.08 -3.77
N GLN A 12 -16.58 5.35 -3.45
CA GLN A 12 -17.47 6.46 -3.85
C GLN A 12 -17.33 6.89 -5.31
N SER A 13 -16.25 6.51 -5.99
CA SER A 13 -16.02 6.89 -7.39
C SER A 13 -17.09 6.32 -8.32
N THR A 14 -17.66 7.18 -9.15
CA THR A 14 -18.58 6.83 -10.24
C THR A 14 -17.85 6.33 -11.49
N ASP A 15 -16.57 6.71 -11.68
CA ASP A 15 -15.72 6.28 -12.78
C ASP A 15 -14.59 5.38 -12.25
N LYS A 16 -14.94 4.15 -11.86
CA LYS A 16 -13.98 3.14 -11.39
C LYS A 16 -12.96 2.73 -12.48
N PRO A 17 -13.33 2.59 -13.77
CA PRO A 17 -12.38 2.23 -14.83
C PRO A 17 -11.19 3.19 -14.97
N HIS A 18 -11.39 4.49 -14.74
CA HIS A 18 -10.32 5.50 -14.85
C HIS A 18 -9.82 6.03 -13.51
N PHE A 19 -10.28 5.46 -12.38
CA PHE A 19 -9.91 5.93 -11.05
C PHE A 19 -8.39 5.90 -10.81
N PHE A 20 -7.72 4.85 -11.30
CA PHE A 20 -6.28 4.73 -11.17
C PHE A 20 -5.57 5.27 -12.41
N THR A 21 -4.63 6.19 -12.19
CA THR A 21 -3.81 6.73 -13.27
C THR A 21 -2.72 5.74 -13.70
N LYS A 22 -2.16 5.94 -14.90
CA LYS A 22 -1.04 5.16 -15.44
C LYS A 22 0.23 5.15 -14.57
N TYR A 23 0.33 6.05 -13.60
CA TYR A 23 1.48 6.20 -12.70
C TYR A 23 1.25 5.54 -11.33
N PHE A 24 0.06 5.00 -11.07
CA PHE A 24 -0.29 4.47 -9.76
C PHE A 24 0.68 3.37 -9.30
N GLU A 25 1.01 2.40 -10.15
CA GLU A 25 1.96 1.34 -9.85
C GLU A 25 3.38 1.88 -9.60
N GLN A 26 3.77 2.95 -10.29
CA GLN A 26 5.07 3.57 -10.12
C GLN A 26 5.20 4.24 -8.74
N LEU A 27 4.11 4.85 -8.26
CA LEU A 27 4.06 5.48 -6.94
C LEU A 27 3.87 4.45 -5.82
N ALA A 28 3.05 3.42 -6.05
CA ALA A 28 2.81 2.35 -5.08
C ALA A 28 3.98 1.36 -4.99
N GLY A 29 4.80 1.26 -6.04
CA GLY A 29 5.89 0.30 -6.16
C GLY A 29 5.45 -1.15 -6.42
N THR A 30 4.15 -1.38 -6.70
CA THR A 30 3.57 -2.70 -6.98
C THR A 30 2.21 -2.56 -7.66
N ASP A 31 1.83 -3.56 -8.45
CA ASP A 31 0.49 -3.78 -9.02
C ASP A 31 -0.50 -4.37 -8.00
N SER A 32 0.00 -5.04 -6.95
CA SER A 32 -0.82 -5.75 -5.97
C SER A 32 -1.80 -4.84 -5.25
N LEU A 33 -1.42 -3.59 -4.95
CA LEU A 33 -2.29 -2.66 -4.24
C LEU A 33 -3.57 -2.36 -5.04
N ARG A 34 -3.46 -2.09 -6.34
CA ARG A 34 -4.63 -1.86 -7.20
C ARG A 34 -5.54 -3.10 -7.21
N ALA A 35 -4.93 -4.27 -7.42
CA ALA A 35 -5.67 -5.54 -7.46
C ALA A 35 -6.42 -5.80 -6.14
N GLN A 36 -5.80 -5.52 -4.98
CA GLN A 36 -6.42 -5.68 -3.66
C GLN A 36 -7.60 -4.72 -3.45
N ILE A 37 -7.48 -3.46 -3.90
CA ILE A 37 -8.55 -2.46 -3.80
C ILE A 37 -9.74 -2.86 -4.68
N ILE A 38 -9.48 -3.27 -5.93
CA ILE A 38 -10.52 -3.72 -6.86
C ILE A 38 -11.21 -4.98 -6.32
N ALA A 39 -10.46 -5.90 -5.69
CA ALA A 39 -10.99 -7.10 -5.05
C ALA A 39 -11.74 -6.83 -3.73
N GLY A 40 -11.88 -5.58 -3.30
CA GLY A 40 -12.62 -5.21 -2.09
C GLY A 40 -11.94 -5.63 -0.78
N ARG A 41 -10.61 -5.80 -0.77
CA ARG A 41 -9.87 -6.12 0.46
C ARG A 41 -9.99 -4.97 1.47
N SER A 42 -10.12 -5.30 2.74
CA SER A 42 -10.14 -4.29 3.81
C SER A 42 -8.75 -3.69 4.03
N GLU A 43 -8.69 -2.50 4.64
CA GLU A 43 -7.42 -1.86 5.00
C GLU A 43 -6.53 -2.79 5.83
N ALA A 44 -7.10 -3.52 6.79
CA ALA A 44 -6.36 -4.47 7.61
C ALA A 44 -5.72 -5.60 6.79
N GLN A 45 -6.43 -6.11 5.77
CA GLN A 45 -5.91 -7.15 4.88
C GLN A 45 -4.78 -6.62 4.00
N ILE A 46 -4.94 -5.41 3.45
CA ILE A 46 -3.92 -4.73 2.64
C ILE A 46 -2.65 -4.50 3.48
N GLN A 47 -2.79 -3.93 4.67
CA GLN A 47 -1.67 -3.68 5.57
C GLN A 47 -0.98 -4.97 6.03
N ALA A 48 -1.74 -6.03 6.30
CA ALA A 48 -1.19 -7.34 6.64
C ALA A 48 -0.33 -7.90 5.49
N SER A 49 -0.72 -7.70 4.23
CA SER A 49 0.05 -8.12 3.07
C SER A 49 1.45 -7.50 2.99
N TRP A 50 1.64 -6.33 3.60
CA TRP A 50 2.92 -5.61 3.59
C TRP A 50 3.86 -6.01 4.73
N GLN A 51 3.32 -6.55 5.83
CA GLN A 51 4.09 -6.87 7.03
C GLN A 51 5.35 -7.72 6.75
N PRO A 52 5.30 -8.77 5.92
CA PRO A 52 6.50 -9.57 5.63
C PRO A 52 7.61 -8.74 4.96
N GLY A 53 7.26 -7.85 4.01
CA GLY A 53 8.21 -6.98 3.33
C GLY A 53 8.80 -5.92 4.25
N LEU A 54 7.95 -5.32 5.10
CA LEU A 54 8.36 -4.34 6.10
C LEU A 54 9.31 -4.95 7.13
N THR A 55 9.02 -6.15 7.63
CA THR A 55 9.90 -6.86 8.57
C THR A 55 11.27 -7.14 7.96
N ARG A 56 11.32 -7.65 6.72
CA ARG A 56 12.60 -7.87 6.01
C ARG A 56 13.37 -6.58 5.78
N PHE A 57 12.68 -5.48 5.45
CA PHE A 57 13.33 -4.18 5.29
C PHE A 57 13.89 -3.65 6.60
N LYS A 58 13.14 -3.74 7.70
CA LYS A 58 13.60 -3.36 9.04
C LYS A 58 14.85 -4.13 9.46
N GLN A 59 14.94 -5.42 9.20
CA GLN A 59 16.15 -6.20 9.48
C GLN A 59 17.34 -5.73 8.63
N ARG A 60 17.15 -5.45 7.34
CA ARG A 60 18.23 -4.98 6.47
C ARG A 60 18.73 -3.58 6.85
N ARG A 61 17.82 -2.66 7.19
CA ARG A 61 18.19 -1.25 7.48
C ARG A 61 19.00 -1.10 8.76
N GLN A 62 18.92 -2.04 9.70
CA GLN A 62 19.65 -1.98 10.98
C GLN A 62 21.16 -1.74 10.83
N ARG A 63 21.78 -2.28 9.78
CA ARG A 63 23.22 -2.12 9.49
C ARG A 63 23.62 -0.69 9.13
N TYR A 64 22.64 0.16 8.79
CA TYR A 64 22.86 1.48 8.23
C TYR A 64 22.26 2.58 9.12
N LEU A 65 21.80 2.25 10.33
CA LEU A 65 21.20 3.21 11.25
C LEU A 65 22.28 4.08 11.90
N LEU A 66 22.15 5.39 11.76
CA LEU A 66 22.96 6.38 12.48
C LEU A 66 22.35 6.76 13.83
N TYR A 67 21.08 6.44 14.05
CA TYR A 67 20.32 6.73 15.26
C TYR A 67 19.53 5.49 15.70
N PRO A 68 19.29 5.31 17.01
CA PRO A 68 18.48 4.20 17.52
C PRO A 68 17.09 4.15 16.87
N GLU A 69 16.55 2.95 16.68
CA GLU A 69 15.15 2.82 16.26
C GLU A 69 14.21 3.35 17.34
N ARG A 70 13.14 4.00 16.89
CA ARG A 70 12.01 4.45 17.73
C ARG A 70 11.01 3.32 17.93
#